data_AF-A0A7X2NNL3-F1
#
_entry.id   AF-A0A7X2NNL3-F1
#
_cell.length_a   1.000
_cell.length_b   1.000
_cell.length_c   1.000
_cell.angle_alpha   90.00
_cell.angle_beta   90.00
_cell.angle_gamma   90.00
#
_symmetry.space_group_name_H-M   'P 1'
#
loop_
_entity.id
_entity.type
_entity.pdbx_description
1 polymer ?
#
loop_
_entity_poly.entity_id
_entity_poly.type
_entity_poly.pdbx_seq_one_letter_code
_entity_poly.pdbx_strand_id
1 'polypeptide(L)'
;MRKRNWLLQKTTPPEPDNTLLEKILKRDALLSVSQYKIDTNPLAYGSEFLPVGDIPFVEAWLQAYYGKSMTPIEVPEVLRTKEYLGRSYLFTDCDRLSSYEHTSMKYFVKNVSKLKTFNSALYDGRIPYPSTLPAGQYLISEWVNIRSEFRVFVYHDEILGVQPYLGSPLAFPNPQKILRMVEDYKKDAKRPGAYTMDVAVICQKDHTVDTVILEVHPFVSCGLYGFCDQDIPNMLEEGLRYNIEQ
;
A
#
# COMPACT_ATOMS: atom_id res chain seq x y z
N MET A 1 -12.06 18.32 19.28
CA MET A 1 -11.58 16.92 19.32
C MET A 1 -12.64 16.05 18.67
N ARG A 2 -12.26 15.24 17.69
CA ARG A 2 -13.19 14.33 17.00
C ARG A 2 -13.26 13.05 17.83
N LYS A 3 -14.45 12.71 18.32
CA LYS A 3 -14.67 11.47 19.06
C LYS A 3 -14.62 10.29 18.08
N ARG A 4 -13.81 9.29 18.39
CA ARG A 4 -13.61 8.06 17.61
C ARG A 4 -13.80 6.86 18.51
N ASN A 5 -14.38 5.80 17.98
CA ASN A 5 -14.37 4.50 18.65
C ASN A 5 -13.47 3.59 17.81
N TRP A 6 -12.40 3.07 18.41
CA TRP A 6 -11.41 2.26 17.73
C TRP A 6 -11.62 0.78 18.03
N LEU A 7 -11.55 -0.06 17.00
CA LEU A 7 -11.51 -1.51 17.14
C LEU A 7 -10.19 -2.03 16.59
N LEU A 8 -9.24 -2.33 17.47
CA LEU A 8 -7.96 -2.91 17.09
C LEU A 8 -8.06 -4.44 17.04
N GLN A 9 -7.60 -5.02 15.94
CA GLN A 9 -7.50 -6.47 15.78
C GLN A 9 -6.51 -7.05 16.81
N LYS A 10 -6.96 -8.07 17.53
CA LYS A 10 -6.10 -8.88 18.40
C LYS A 10 -5.32 -9.90 17.57
N THR A 11 -4.00 -9.84 17.59
CA THR A 11 -3.13 -10.85 16.96
C THR A 11 -2.41 -11.73 17.99
N THR A 12 -2.16 -12.99 17.65
CA THR A 12 -1.38 -13.93 18.46
C THR A 12 -0.36 -14.66 17.57
N PRO A 13 0.96 -14.47 17.75
CA PRO A 13 1.59 -13.54 18.69
C PRO A 13 1.30 -12.06 18.36
N PRO A 14 1.51 -11.13 19.32
CA PRO A 14 1.38 -9.70 19.06
C PRO A 14 2.37 -9.27 17.98
N GLU A 15 1.90 -8.53 16.97
CA GLU A 15 2.79 -7.91 15.99
C GLU A 15 3.41 -6.64 16.60
N PRO A 16 4.67 -6.29 16.26
CA PRO A 16 5.31 -5.07 16.76
C PRO A 16 4.49 -3.80 16.49
N ASP A 17 3.95 -3.67 15.28
CA ASP A 17 3.12 -2.53 14.88
C ASP A 17 1.81 -2.46 15.68
N ASN A 18 1.19 -3.60 16.01
CA ASN A 18 -0.01 -3.63 16.86
C ASN A 18 0.26 -3.08 18.26
N THR A 19 1.45 -3.33 18.82
CA THR A 19 1.82 -2.78 20.13
C THR A 19 1.96 -1.25 20.08
N LEU A 20 2.50 -0.71 18.99
CA LEU A 20 2.59 0.73 18.78
C LEU A 20 1.20 1.34 18.56
N LEU A 21 0.39 0.74 17.69
CA LEU A 21 -0.98 1.15 17.39
C LEU A 21 -1.83 1.15 18.65
N GLU A 22 -1.80 0.11 19.48
CA GLU A 22 -2.51 0.08 20.76
C GLU A 22 -2.16 1.30 21.63
N LYS A 23 -0.86 1.63 21.76
CA LYS A 23 -0.42 2.80 22.54
C LYS A 23 -0.95 4.11 21.96
N ILE A 24 -0.89 4.28 20.65
CA ILE A 24 -1.36 5.48 19.93
C ILE A 24 -2.88 5.63 20.08
N LEU A 25 -3.63 4.55 19.83
CA LEU A 25 -5.09 4.55 19.90
C LEU A 25 -5.59 4.74 21.33
N LYS A 26 -4.90 4.15 22.32
CA LYS A 26 -5.19 4.40 23.75
C LYS A 26 -4.92 5.85 24.14
N ARG A 27 -3.86 6.47 23.63
CA ARG A 27 -3.58 7.90 23.84
C ARG A 27 -4.66 8.77 23.20
N ASP A 28 -5.05 8.51 21.97
CA ASP A 28 -6.14 9.23 21.30
C ASP A 28 -7.47 9.06 22.04
N ALA A 29 -7.77 7.84 22.52
CA ALA A 29 -8.92 7.53 23.37
C ALA A 29 -9.02 8.48 24.58
N LEU A 30 -7.90 8.62 25.30
CA LEU A 30 -7.80 9.46 26.49
C LEU A 30 -7.92 10.95 26.16
N LEU A 31 -7.31 11.41 25.07
CA LEU A 31 -7.29 12.83 24.71
C LEU A 31 -8.60 13.31 24.09
N SER A 32 -9.31 12.44 23.35
CA SER A 32 -10.46 12.81 22.53
C SER A 32 -11.82 12.36 23.08
N VAL A 33 -11.88 11.88 24.33
CA VAL A 33 -13.09 11.23 24.93
C VAL A 33 -13.60 10.09 24.03
N SER A 34 -12.65 9.43 23.40
CA SER A 34 -12.81 8.37 22.41
C SER A 34 -12.84 7.00 23.12
N GLN A 35 -13.27 5.95 22.43
CA GLN A 35 -13.26 4.57 22.95
C GLN A 35 -12.25 3.73 22.20
N TYR A 36 -11.73 2.71 22.87
CA TYR A 36 -10.80 1.75 22.29
C TYR A 36 -11.15 0.35 22.78
N LYS A 37 -11.24 -0.60 21.83
CA LYS A 37 -11.54 -2.02 22.06
C LYS A 37 -10.55 -2.87 21.28
N ILE A 38 -10.32 -4.08 21.80
CA ILE A 38 -9.47 -5.10 21.20
C ILE A 38 -10.33 -6.34 21.01
N ASP A 39 -10.42 -6.84 19.79
CA ASP A 39 -11.17 -8.07 19.47
C ASP A 39 -10.57 -8.80 18.27
N THR A 40 -10.87 -10.09 18.13
CA THR A 40 -10.56 -10.88 16.93
C THR A 40 -11.65 -10.79 15.87
N ASN A 41 -12.89 -10.47 16.27
CA ASN A 41 -14.04 -10.36 15.38
C ASN A 41 -14.23 -8.90 14.91
N PRO A 42 -14.11 -8.62 13.59
CA PRO A 42 -14.28 -7.27 13.05
C PRO A 42 -15.72 -6.74 13.21
N LEU A 43 -16.70 -7.62 13.46
CA LEU A 43 -18.12 -7.27 13.61
C LEU A 43 -18.60 -7.30 15.07
N ALA A 44 -17.67 -7.38 16.03
CA ALA A 44 -18.00 -7.40 17.45
C ALA A 44 -18.68 -6.09 17.92
N TYR A 45 -18.45 -5.00 17.20
CA TYR A 45 -18.97 -3.67 17.47
C TYR A 45 -19.56 -3.08 16.19
N GLY A 46 -20.49 -2.13 16.31
CA GLY A 46 -21.18 -1.55 15.16
C GLY A 46 -20.29 -0.69 14.25
N SER A 47 -20.89 -0.16 13.19
CA SER A 47 -20.21 0.70 12.20
C SER A 47 -19.64 2.01 12.76
N GLU A 48 -19.95 2.35 14.01
CA GLU A 48 -19.36 3.47 14.75
C GLU A 48 -17.95 3.19 15.26
N PHE A 49 -17.49 1.93 15.21
CA PHE A 49 -16.12 1.53 15.54
C PHE A 49 -15.25 1.41 14.28
N LEU A 50 -14.19 2.19 14.21
CA LEU A 50 -13.22 2.21 13.12
C LEU A 50 -12.25 1.02 13.28
N PRO A 51 -12.23 0.06 12.34
CA PRO A 51 -11.36 -1.10 12.41
C PRO A 51 -9.91 -0.71 12.11
N VAL A 52 -8.99 -1.28 12.89
CA VAL A 52 -7.54 -1.20 12.67
C VAL A 52 -6.98 -2.62 12.76
N GLY A 53 -6.38 -3.10 11.67
CA GLY A 53 -5.89 -4.46 11.59
C GLY A 53 -5.39 -4.80 10.19
N ASP A 54 -5.23 -6.09 9.93
CA ASP A 54 -4.89 -6.62 8.63
C ASP A 54 -6.02 -6.40 7.60
N ILE A 55 -5.71 -6.70 6.33
CA ILE A 55 -6.63 -6.53 5.21
C ILE A 55 -7.91 -7.35 5.42
N PRO A 56 -7.87 -8.67 5.71
CA PRO A 56 -9.09 -9.45 5.96
C PRO A 56 -9.99 -8.87 7.05
N PHE A 57 -9.42 -8.36 8.14
CA PHE A 57 -10.18 -7.79 9.25
C PHE A 57 -10.92 -6.52 8.83
N VAL A 58 -10.23 -5.60 8.16
CA VAL A 58 -10.83 -4.34 7.69
C VAL A 58 -11.81 -4.58 6.54
N GLU A 59 -11.51 -5.47 5.60
CA GLU A 59 -12.40 -5.83 4.49
C GLU A 59 -13.70 -6.45 4.99
N ALA A 60 -13.66 -7.33 5.98
CA ALA A 60 -14.86 -7.92 6.57
C ALA A 60 -15.79 -6.85 7.17
N TRP A 61 -15.22 -5.85 7.85
CA TRP A 61 -15.97 -4.72 8.39
C TRP A 61 -16.57 -3.83 7.27
N LEU A 62 -15.76 -3.47 6.26
CA LEU A 62 -16.21 -2.66 5.11
C LEU A 62 -17.36 -3.35 4.35
N GLN A 63 -17.24 -4.66 4.16
CA GLN A 63 -18.25 -5.44 3.47
C GLN A 63 -19.56 -5.51 4.27
N ALA A 64 -19.48 -5.71 5.59
CA ALA A 64 -20.65 -5.84 6.43
C ALA A 64 -21.44 -4.53 6.59
N TYR A 65 -20.75 -3.40 6.72
CA TYR A 65 -21.39 -2.12 7.04
C TYR A 65 -21.59 -1.19 5.85
N TYR A 66 -20.78 -1.33 4.78
CA TYR A 66 -20.83 -0.45 3.61
C TYR A 66 -21.00 -1.20 2.28
N GLY A 67 -20.94 -2.54 2.29
CA GLY A 67 -20.99 -3.33 1.06
C GLY A 67 -19.79 -3.07 0.13
N LYS A 68 -18.67 -2.62 0.70
CA LYS A 68 -17.44 -2.25 -0.02
C LYS A 68 -16.34 -3.30 0.20
N SER A 69 -15.40 -3.35 -0.73
CA SER A 69 -14.16 -4.13 -0.60
C SER A 69 -12.97 -3.20 -0.81
N MET A 70 -11.82 -3.56 -0.27
CA MET A 70 -10.61 -2.78 -0.50
C MET A 70 -10.08 -3.09 -1.91
N THR A 71 -9.65 -2.06 -2.65
CA THR A 71 -9.08 -2.22 -4.00
C THR A 71 -7.66 -1.66 -4.05
N PRO A 72 -6.72 -2.34 -4.72
CA PRO A 72 -5.38 -1.81 -4.87
C PRO A 72 -5.37 -0.57 -5.78
N ILE A 73 -4.70 0.49 -5.36
CA ILE A 73 -4.45 1.66 -6.23
C ILE A 73 -3.34 1.35 -7.24
N GLU A 74 -2.39 0.49 -6.84
CA GLU A 74 -1.13 0.26 -7.56
C GLU A 74 -0.34 1.57 -7.73
N VAL A 75 0.42 1.75 -8.82
CA VAL A 75 0.95 3.09 -9.16
C VAL A 75 -0.17 3.89 -9.83
N PRO A 76 -0.57 5.07 -9.31
CA PRO A 76 -1.57 5.95 -9.93
C PRO A 76 -1.16 6.41 -11.33
N GLU A 77 -2.12 6.62 -12.23
CA GLU A 77 -1.84 6.98 -13.64
C GLU A 77 -0.96 8.22 -13.77
N VAL A 78 -1.21 9.26 -12.96
CA VAL A 78 -0.41 10.50 -12.93
C VAL A 78 1.06 10.26 -12.57
N LEU A 79 1.38 9.12 -11.93
CA LEU A 79 2.73 8.73 -11.55
C LEU A 79 3.34 7.67 -12.48
N ARG A 80 2.60 7.15 -13.48
CA ARG A 80 3.10 6.14 -14.44
C ARG A 80 3.97 6.74 -15.53
N THR A 81 4.94 7.57 -15.14
CA THR A 81 5.90 8.18 -16.06
C THR A 81 7.15 7.31 -16.18
N LYS A 82 7.85 7.40 -17.31
CA LYS A 82 9.15 6.73 -17.48
C LYS A 82 10.14 7.16 -16.39
N GLU A 83 10.08 8.43 -15.98
CA GLU A 83 10.91 8.97 -14.90
C GLU A 83 10.65 8.25 -13.58
N TYR A 84 9.39 8.08 -13.17
CA TYR A 84 9.06 7.53 -11.85
C TYR A 84 9.08 6.00 -11.81
N LEU A 85 8.72 5.33 -12.90
CA LEU A 85 8.71 3.87 -12.95
C LEU A 85 10.09 3.27 -13.18
N GLY A 86 10.91 3.90 -14.04
CA GLY A 86 12.21 3.39 -14.46
C GLY A 86 12.17 2.03 -15.17
N ARG A 87 10.98 1.55 -15.55
CA ARG A 87 10.73 0.21 -16.09
C ARG A 87 9.43 0.17 -16.89
N SER A 88 9.27 -0.86 -17.71
CA SER A 88 7.97 -1.14 -18.37
C SER A 88 6.93 -1.56 -17.33
N TYR A 89 5.73 -0.98 -17.39
CA TYR A 89 4.65 -1.19 -16.42
C TYR A 89 3.30 -1.06 -17.12
N LEU A 90 2.53 -2.14 -17.22
CA LEU A 90 1.27 -2.16 -17.97
C LEU A 90 0.22 -3.07 -17.36
N PHE A 91 -1.05 -2.69 -17.55
CA PHE A 91 -2.20 -3.51 -17.20
C PHE A 91 -2.73 -4.22 -18.44
N THR A 92 -3.11 -5.48 -18.30
CA THR A 92 -3.70 -6.29 -19.36
C THR A 92 -4.65 -7.33 -18.80
N ASP A 93 -5.52 -7.86 -19.66
CA ASP A 93 -6.33 -9.03 -19.36
C ASP A 93 -5.50 -10.32 -19.43
N CYS A 94 -5.93 -11.34 -18.68
CA CYS A 94 -5.24 -12.63 -18.57
C CYS A 94 -4.96 -13.29 -19.93
N ASP A 95 -5.91 -13.23 -20.87
CA ASP A 95 -5.83 -13.83 -22.21
C ASP A 95 -4.73 -13.22 -23.09
N ARG A 96 -4.28 -12.01 -22.77
CA ARG A 96 -3.25 -11.27 -23.51
C ARG A 96 -1.86 -11.37 -22.90
N LEU A 97 -1.68 -12.00 -21.74
CA LEU A 97 -0.39 -12.07 -21.04
C LEU A 97 0.75 -12.61 -21.92
N SER A 98 0.48 -13.66 -22.69
CA SER A 98 1.48 -14.30 -23.56
C SER A 98 1.98 -13.41 -24.69
N SER A 99 1.24 -12.35 -25.06
CA SER A 99 1.65 -11.40 -26.09
C SER A 99 2.78 -10.47 -25.66
N TYR A 100 3.04 -10.38 -24.36
CA TYR A 100 4.10 -9.55 -23.77
C TYR A 100 5.35 -10.37 -23.38
N GLU A 101 5.36 -11.68 -23.65
CA GLU A 101 6.50 -12.54 -23.33
C GLU A 101 7.71 -12.20 -24.21
N HIS A 102 8.86 -11.98 -23.56
CA HIS A 102 10.15 -11.91 -24.25
C HIS A 102 11.16 -12.78 -23.50
N THR A 103 11.76 -13.74 -24.21
CA THR A 103 12.65 -14.76 -23.65
C THR A 103 13.92 -14.21 -23.00
N SER A 104 14.29 -12.96 -23.30
CA SER A 104 15.46 -12.28 -22.74
C SER A 104 15.14 -11.35 -21.56
N MET A 105 13.90 -11.34 -21.06
CA MET A 105 13.44 -10.41 -20.02
C MET A 105 12.83 -11.15 -18.83
N LYS A 106 12.95 -10.53 -17.65
CA LYS A 106 12.30 -10.96 -16.41
C LYS A 106 11.11 -10.06 -16.13
N TYR A 107 10.00 -10.65 -15.73
CA TYR A 107 8.75 -9.95 -15.48
C TYR A 107 8.19 -10.30 -14.11
N PHE A 108 7.72 -9.29 -13.40
CA PHE A 108 6.81 -9.46 -12.28
C PHE A 108 5.37 -9.38 -12.79
N VAL A 109 4.60 -10.44 -12.59
CA VAL A 109 3.20 -10.51 -13.01
C VAL A 109 2.33 -10.69 -11.77
N LYS A 110 1.37 -9.77 -11.59
CA LYS A 110 0.50 -9.68 -10.42
C LYS A 110 -0.96 -9.64 -10.89
N ASN A 111 -1.81 -10.53 -10.38
CA ASN A 111 -3.26 -10.37 -10.53
C ASN A 111 -3.72 -9.25 -9.59
N VAL A 112 -4.22 -8.16 -10.17
CA VAL A 112 -4.62 -6.92 -9.46
C VAL A 112 -6.12 -6.81 -9.25
N SER A 113 -6.88 -7.87 -9.57
CA SER A 113 -8.35 -7.86 -9.46
C SER A 113 -8.82 -7.82 -8.00
N LYS A 114 -7.97 -8.25 -7.05
CA LYS A 114 -8.22 -8.22 -5.59
C LYS A 114 -6.89 -7.99 -4.85
N LEU A 115 -6.96 -7.37 -3.67
CA LEU A 115 -5.82 -7.23 -2.76
C LEU A 115 -5.26 -8.59 -2.33
N LYS A 116 -3.93 -8.71 -2.31
CA LYS A 116 -3.17 -9.91 -1.88
C LYS A 116 -3.70 -11.23 -2.46
N THR A 117 -4.05 -11.24 -3.75
CA THR A 117 -4.28 -12.52 -4.44
C THR A 117 -2.94 -13.23 -4.65
N PHE A 118 -2.84 -14.51 -4.29
CA PHE A 118 -1.61 -15.34 -4.24
C PHE A 118 -0.84 -15.47 -5.58
N ASN A 119 -1.31 -14.86 -6.67
CA ASN A 119 -0.71 -14.93 -8.00
C ASN A 119 0.16 -13.70 -8.30
N SER A 120 1.12 -13.45 -7.43
CA SER A 120 2.20 -12.48 -7.65
C SER A 120 3.49 -13.28 -7.80
N ALA A 121 4.07 -13.30 -9.00
CA ALA A 121 5.25 -14.13 -9.26
C ALA A 121 6.23 -13.46 -10.22
N LEU A 122 7.51 -13.75 -9.99
CA LEU A 122 8.60 -13.42 -10.90
C LEU A 122 8.73 -14.52 -11.94
N TYR A 123 8.68 -14.14 -13.21
CA TYR A 123 8.86 -15.02 -14.35
C TYR A 123 10.12 -14.64 -15.12
N ASP A 124 10.91 -15.63 -15.52
CA ASP A 124 12.09 -15.47 -16.35
C ASP A 124 11.76 -15.95 -17.77
N GLY A 125 11.60 -15.01 -18.70
CA GLY A 125 11.24 -15.27 -20.10
C GLY A 125 9.76 -15.60 -20.33
N ARG A 126 9.25 -16.66 -19.69
CA ARG A 126 7.93 -17.25 -20.01
C ARG A 126 6.91 -17.07 -18.88
N ILE A 127 5.77 -16.46 -19.21
CA ILE A 127 4.63 -16.32 -18.31
C ILE A 127 3.76 -17.61 -18.43
N PRO A 128 3.07 -18.07 -17.38
CA PRO A 128 2.20 -19.23 -17.48
C PRO A 128 1.07 -18.99 -18.48
N TYR A 129 0.62 -20.06 -19.13
CA TYR A 129 -0.50 -19.97 -20.07
C TYR A 129 -1.74 -19.38 -19.38
N PRO A 130 -2.51 -18.51 -20.06
CA PRO A 130 -3.70 -17.89 -19.48
C PRO A 130 -4.70 -18.89 -18.87
N SER A 131 -4.81 -20.09 -19.45
CA SER A 131 -5.68 -21.17 -18.94
C SER A 131 -5.29 -21.70 -17.56
N THR A 132 -4.07 -21.42 -17.08
CA THR A 132 -3.56 -21.84 -15.78
C THR A 132 -3.64 -20.74 -14.72
N LEU A 133 -4.02 -19.53 -15.13
CA LEU A 133 -4.11 -18.35 -14.29
C LEU A 133 -5.59 -18.01 -14.04
N PRO A 134 -5.97 -17.55 -12.84
CA PRO A 134 -7.33 -17.09 -12.61
C PRO A 134 -7.72 -15.95 -13.54
N ALA A 135 -9.00 -15.88 -13.88
CA ALA A 135 -9.53 -14.74 -14.62
C ALA A 135 -9.31 -13.44 -13.84
N GLY A 136 -9.10 -12.35 -14.57
CA GLY A 136 -8.93 -11.04 -13.97
C GLY A 136 -8.00 -10.13 -14.76
N GLN A 137 -7.78 -8.95 -14.20
CA GLN A 137 -6.81 -7.98 -14.67
C GLN A 137 -5.45 -8.26 -14.04
N TYR A 138 -4.41 -8.13 -14.86
CA TYR A 138 -3.03 -8.39 -14.49
C TYR A 138 -2.18 -7.15 -14.71
N LEU A 139 -1.25 -6.92 -13.79
CA LEU A 139 -0.13 -6.01 -13.95
C LEU A 139 1.08 -6.81 -14.42
N ILE A 140 1.71 -6.37 -15.51
CA ILE A 140 3.04 -6.82 -15.93
C ILE A 140 4.02 -5.67 -15.68
N SER A 141 5.05 -5.95 -14.92
CA SER A 141 6.16 -5.03 -14.68
C SER A 141 7.46 -5.70 -15.09
N GLU A 142 8.32 -4.99 -15.81
CA GLU A 142 9.71 -5.42 -15.98
C GLU A 142 10.39 -5.54 -14.62
N TRP A 143 11.22 -6.56 -14.44
CA TRP A 143 12.01 -6.74 -13.23
C TRP A 143 13.12 -5.69 -13.15
N VAL A 144 13.24 -5.07 -11.98
CA VAL A 144 14.30 -4.09 -11.69
C VAL A 144 15.21 -4.60 -10.57
N ASN A 145 16.49 -4.22 -10.64
CA ASN A 145 17.47 -4.58 -9.63
C ASN A 145 17.36 -3.66 -8.41
N ILE A 146 16.48 -4.03 -7.48
CA ILE A 146 16.23 -3.31 -6.23
C ILE A 146 17.36 -3.55 -5.23
N ARG A 147 17.98 -2.46 -4.74
CA ARG A 147 18.94 -2.50 -3.63
C ARG A 147 18.25 -2.34 -2.28
N SER A 148 17.24 -1.46 -2.25
CA SER A 148 16.50 -1.11 -1.05
C SER A 148 15.11 -0.61 -1.39
N GLU A 149 14.17 -0.84 -0.49
CA GLU A 149 12.80 -0.37 -0.55
C GLU A 149 12.52 0.51 0.68
N PHE A 150 11.75 1.56 0.46
CA PHE A 150 11.32 2.49 1.49
C PHE A 150 9.82 2.73 1.36
N ARG A 151 9.17 2.93 2.50
CA ARG A 151 7.79 3.39 2.56
C ARG A 151 7.75 4.84 2.96
N VAL A 152 7.18 5.66 2.09
CA VAL A 152 6.92 7.08 2.33
C VAL A 152 5.52 7.22 2.89
N PHE A 153 5.37 7.91 4.02
CA PHE A 153 4.11 8.17 4.70
C PHE A 153 3.67 9.60 4.39
N VAL A 154 2.53 9.76 3.75
CA VAL A 154 2.02 11.07 3.30
C VAL A 154 0.66 11.34 3.90
N TYR A 155 0.49 12.55 4.45
CA TYR A 155 -0.77 13.04 4.97
C TYR A 155 -1.04 14.45 4.43
N HIS A 156 -2.16 14.61 3.72
CA HIS A 156 -2.56 15.88 3.07
C HIS A 156 -1.41 16.50 2.25
N ASP A 157 -0.80 15.69 1.39
CA ASP A 157 0.30 16.07 0.50
C ASP A 157 1.63 16.43 1.21
N GLU A 158 1.71 16.25 2.53
CA GLU A 158 2.94 16.43 3.31
C GLU A 158 3.57 15.07 3.66
N ILE A 159 4.89 14.96 3.45
CA ILE A 159 5.65 13.76 3.83
C ILE A 159 5.93 13.80 5.32
N LEU A 160 5.34 12.87 6.07
CA LEU A 160 5.55 12.75 7.52
C LEU A 160 6.72 11.83 7.87
N GLY A 161 7.05 10.88 6.99
CA GLY A 161 8.15 9.96 7.24
C GLY A 161 8.55 9.14 6.02
N VAL A 162 9.80 8.67 6.02
CA VAL A 162 10.34 7.73 5.03
C VAL A 162 11.05 6.63 5.80
N GLN A 163 10.48 5.43 5.80
CA GLN A 163 11.02 4.30 6.57
C GLN A 163 11.66 3.26 5.66
N PRO A 164 12.82 2.68 6.05
CA PRO A 164 13.36 1.53 5.34
C PRO A 164 12.43 0.34 5.50
N TYR A 165 12.09 -0.30 4.38
CA TYR A 165 11.22 -1.46 4.34
C TYR A 165 12.03 -2.75 4.15
N LEU A 166 12.86 -2.82 3.11
CA LEU A 166 13.62 -4.01 2.75
C LEU A 166 14.97 -3.62 2.12
N GLY A 167 15.98 -4.50 2.23
CA GLY A 167 17.28 -4.29 1.61
C GLY A 167 18.22 -3.42 2.45
N SER A 168 19.12 -2.68 1.79
CA SER A 168 20.16 -1.91 2.48
C SER A 168 19.59 -0.61 3.09
N PRO A 169 19.58 -0.43 4.42
CA PRO A 169 19.05 0.79 5.04
C PRO A 169 19.92 2.03 4.78
N LEU A 170 21.10 1.87 4.17
CA LEU A 170 22.03 2.96 3.87
C LEU A 170 22.00 3.41 2.39
N ALA A 171 21.20 2.75 1.53
CA ALA A 171 20.99 3.21 0.16
C ALA A 171 19.74 4.08 0.11
N PHE A 172 19.90 5.37 0.44
CA PHE A 172 18.78 6.30 0.55
C PHE A 172 18.16 6.64 -0.82
N PRO A 173 16.83 6.79 -0.89
CA PRO A 173 16.16 7.25 -2.09
C PRO A 173 16.45 8.74 -2.34
N ASN A 174 16.33 9.17 -3.59
CA ASN A 174 16.48 10.55 -4.01
C ASN A 174 15.31 11.39 -3.45
N PRO A 175 15.56 12.32 -2.50
CA PRO A 175 14.49 13.03 -1.82
C PRO A 175 13.77 14.01 -2.74
N GLN A 176 14.46 14.65 -3.69
CA GLN A 176 13.83 15.56 -4.65
C GLN A 176 12.85 14.82 -5.56
N LYS A 177 13.17 13.58 -5.93
CA LYS A 177 12.29 12.76 -6.77
C LYS A 177 11.02 12.36 -6.02
N ILE A 178 11.14 12.00 -4.73
CA ILE A 178 9.97 11.71 -3.88
C ILE A 178 9.07 12.95 -3.74
N LEU A 179 9.65 14.12 -3.46
CA LEU A 179 8.90 15.38 -3.35
C LEU A 179 8.11 15.68 -4.63
N ARG A 180 8.72 15.47 -5.81
CA ARG A 180 8.02 15.61 -7.09
C ARG A 180 6.91 14.58 -7.29
N MET A 181 7.11 13.33 -6.90
CA MET A 181 6.05 12.30 -6.95
C MET A 181 4.84 12.72 -6.10
N VAL A 182 5.06 13.28 -4.91
CA VAL A 182 3.96 13.77 -4.05
C VAL A 182 3.26 14.98 -4.69
N GLU A 183 4.02 15.96 -5.19
CA GLU A 183 3.45 17.14 -5.85
C GLU A 183 2.69 16.80 -7.14
N ASP A 184 3.14 15.79 -7.90
CA ASP A 184 2.41 15.32 -9.08
C ASP A 184 1.17 14.53 -8.69
N TYR A 185 1.24 13.70 -7.64
CA TYR A 185 0.08 12.94 -7.20
C TYR A 185 -1.03 13.82 -6.63
N LYS A 186 -0.67 14.97 -6.04
CA LYS A 186 -1.61 16.01 -5.60
C LYS A 186 -2.62 16.44 -6.67
N LYS A 187 -2.24 16.33 -7.95
CA LYS A 187 -3.08 16.66 -9.11
C LYS A 187 -4.20 15.64 -9.35
N ASP A 188 -4.08 14.44 -8.77
CA ASP A 188 -5.12 13.41 -8.81
C ASP A 188 -6.20 13.71 -7.76
N ALA A 189 -7.41 14.03 -8.25
CA ALA A 189 -8.56 14.31 -7.42
C ALA A 189 -9.08 13.06 -6.68
N LYS A 190 -8.70 11.86 -7.12
CA LYS A 190 -9.08 10.57 -6.52
C LYS A 190 -8.03 10.03 -5.56
N ARG A 191 -6.96 10.77 -5.22
CA ARG A 191 -5.97 10.28 -4.26
C ARG A 191 -6.55 10.20 -2.84
N PRO A 192 -6.10 9.25 -1.99
CA PRO A 192 -6.45 9.24 -0.57
C PRO A 192 -5.89 10.48 0.16
N GLY A 193 -6.59 10.97 1.19
CA GLY A 193 -6.07 12.04 2.06
C GLY A 193 -4.86 11.61 2.90
N ALA A 194 -4.75 10.32 3.20
CA ALA A 194 -3.60 9.70 3.81
C ALA A 194 -3.23 8.42 3.05
N TYR A 195 -1.96 8.29 2.67
CA TYR A 195 -1.49 7.16 1.87
C TYR A 195 -0.03 6.83 2.17
N THR A 196 0.38 5.64 1.74
CA THR A 196 1.78 5.25 1.67
C THR A 196 2.22 5.14 0.22
N MET A 197 3.45 5.53 -0.06
CA MET A 197 4.10 5.34 -1.36
C MET A 197 5.34 4.47 -1.15
N ASP A 198 5.33 3.29 -1.74
CA ASP A 198 6.46 2.38 -1.71
C ASP A 198 7.40 2.74 -2.86
N VAL A 199 8.64 3.03 -2.51
CA VAL A 199 9.70 3.43 -3.45
C VAL A 199 10.90 2.52 -3.31
N ALA A 200 11.61 2.30 -4.42
CA ALA A 200 12.83 1.50 -4.44
C ALA A 200 14.02 2.32 -4.92
N VAL A 201 15.18 2.02 -4.35
CA VAL A 201 16.48 2.41 -4.90
C VAL A 201 16.95 1.28 -5.79
N ILE A 202 17.09 1.57 -7.08
CA ILE A 202 17.48 0.58 -8.09
C ILE A 202 18.87 0.87 -8.63
N CYS A 203 19.53 -0.18 -9.10
CA CYS A 203 20.76 -0.08 -9.87
C CYS A 203 20.47 -0.39 -11.34
N GLN A 204 20.67 0.59 -12.20
CA GLN A 204 20.55 0.43 -13.64
C GLN A 204 21.71 -0.42 -14.19
N LYS A 205 21.57 -0.87 -15.44
CA LYS A 205 22.60 -1.68 -16.13
C LYS A 205 23.92 -0.96 -16.31
N ASP A 206 23.90 0.37 -16.40
CA ASP A 206 25.08 1.24 -16.48
C ASP A 206 25.65 1.60 -15.08
N HIS A 207 25.18 0.91 -14.04
CA HIS A 207 25.53 1.11 -12.63
C HIS A 207 25.08 2.45 -12.03
N THR A 208 24.27 3.24 -12.73
CA THR A 208 23.63 4.41 -12.14
C THR A 208 22.57 3.99 -11.11
N VAL A 209 22.40 4.83 -10.08
CA VAL A 209 21.39 4.61 -9.03
C VAL A 209 20.23 5.54 -9.30
N ASP A 210 19.02 5.00 -9.22
CA ASP A 210 17.80 5.77 -9.37
C ASP A 210 16.76 5.39 -8.30
N THR A 211 15.79 6.27 -8.09
CA THR A 211 14.63 6.03 -7.20
C THR A 211 13.40 5.82 -8.04
N VAL A 212 12.68 4.74 -7.84
CA VAL A 212 11.47 4.42 -8.60
C VAL A 212 10.29 4.15 -7.68
N ILE A 213 9.09 4.43 -8.14
CA ILE A 213 7.85 4.08 -7.44
C ILE A 213 7.49 2.61 -7.70
N LEU A 214 7.04 1.91 -6.66
CA LEU A 214 6.57 0.53 -6.71
C LEU A 214 5.06 0.44 -6.64
N GLU A 215 4.47 1.04 -5.61
CA GLU A 215 3.04 0.93 -5.29
C GLU A 215 2.58 2.12 -4.43
N VAL A 216 1.30 2.46 -4.50
CA VAL A 216 0.63 3.39 -3.57
C VAL A 216 -0.51 2.66 -2.89
N HIS A 217 -0.69 2.91 -1.59
CA HIS A 217 -1.78 2.35 -0.80
C HIS A 217 -2.49 3.46 -0.02
N PRO A 218 -3.83 3.44 0.10
CA PRO A 218 -4.48 4.22 1.15
C PRO A 218 -3.94 3.80 2.51
N PHE A 219 -3.87 4.71 3.49
CA PHE A 219 -3.32 4.42 4.82
C PHE A 219 -4.29 3.56 5.65
N VAL A 220 -4.40 2.28 5.28
CA VAL A 220 -5.25 1.27 5.91
C VAL A 220 -4.56 -0.08 5.79
N SER A 221 -4.45 -0.80 6.90
CA SER A 221 -3.76 -2.10 6.95
C SER A 221 -2.32 -2.08 6.41
N CYS A 222 -1.62 -0.95 6.56
CA CYS A 222 -0.23 -0.79 6.15
C CYS A 222 0.72 -1.08 7.32
N GLY A 223 1.84 -1.77 7.04
CA GLY A 223 2.96 -1.85 7.98
C GLY A 223 3.60 -0.48 8.19
N LEU A 224 3.93 -0.16 9.44
CA LEU A 224 4.48 1.13 9.87
C LEU A 224 6.01 1.17 9.79
N TYR A 225 6.69 0.03 9.91
CA TYR A 225 8.16 -0.06 9.81
C TYR A 225 8.90 0.95 10.71
N GLY A 226 8.38 1.19 11.92
CA GLY A 226 8.93 2.16 12.85
C GLY A 226 8.47 3.61 12.66
N PHE A 227 7.58 3.89 11.69
CA PHE A 227 6.90 5.17 11.60
C PHE A 227 6.04 5.41 12.84
N CYS A 228 6.30 6.52 13.52
CA CYS A 228 5.61 6.92 14.72
C CYS A 228 5.35 8.42 14.63
N ASP A 229 4.09 8.78 14.43
CA ASP A 229 3.64 10.16 14.33
C ASP A 229 2.34 10.34 15.13
N GLN A 230 2.10 11.55 15.62
CA GLN A 230 0.88 11.91 16.34
C GLN A 230 -0.35 11.93 15.42
N ASP A 231 -0.16 12.06 14.11
CA ASP A 231 -1.24 12.10 13.13
C ASP A 231 -1.71 10.71 12.67
N ILE A 232 -1.10 9.62 13.12
CA ILE A 232 -1.51 8.25 12.79
C ILE A 232 -3.02 8.00 12.98
N PRO A 233 -3.68 8.43 14.08
CA PRO A 233 -5.14 8.30 14.21
C PRO A 233 -5.93 9.03 13.11
N ASN A 234 -5.46 10.20 12.68
CA ASN A 234 -6.08 10.96 11.58
C ASN A 234 -5.86 10.23 10.25
N MET A 235 -4.65 9.72 10.02
CA MET A 235 -4.32 8.97 8.80
C MET A 235 -5.13 7.68 8.68
N LEU A 236 -5.32 6.93 9.78
CA LEU A 236 -6.14 5.70 9.78
C LEU A 236 -7.59 5.98 9.40
N GLU A 237 -8.17 7.04 9.96
CA GLU A 237 -9.54 7.45 9.65
C GLU A 237 -9.68 7.87 8.18
N GLU A 238 -8.71 8.62 7.65
CA GLU A 238 -8.67 9.05 6.24
C GLU A 238 -8.51 7.88 5.27
N GLY A 239 -7.59 6.95 5.55
CA GLY A 239 -7.38 5.76 4.74
C GLY A 239 -8.61 4.85 4.72
N LEU A 240 -9.29 4.70 5.85
CA LEU A 240 -10.56 3.96 5.91
C LEU A 240 -11.67 4.70 5.13
N ARG A 241 -11.81 6.01 5.34
CA ARG A 241 -12.81 6.84 4.64
C ARG A 241 -12.67 6.74 3.13
N TYR A 242 -11.45 6.76 2.62
CA TYR A 242 -11.18 6.53 1.21
C TYR A 242 -11.87 5.26 0.69
N ASN A 243 -11.74 4.13 1.39
CA ASN A 243 -12.35 2.86 0.96
C ASN A 243 -13.88 2.84 1.11
N ILE A 244 -14.46 3.68 1.97
CA ILE A 244 -15.92 3.84 2.10
C ILE A 244 -16.49 4.65 0.93
N GLU A 245 -15.76 5.67 0.48
CA GLU A 245 -16.22 6.65 -0.50
C GLU A 245 -15.98 6.26 -1.96
N GLN A 246 -15.09 5.31 -2.26
CA GLN A 246 -14.87 4.77 -3.61
C GLN A 246 -16.08 4.00 -4.16
#